data_AF-A0A6V7VSL3-F1
#
_entry.id   AF-A0A6V7VSL3-F1
#
_cell.length_a   1.000
_cell.length_b   1.000
_cell.length_c   1.000
_cell.angle_alpha   90.00
_cell.angle_beta   90.00
_cell.angle_gamma   90.00
#
_symmetry.space_group_name_H-M   'P 1'
#
loop_
_entity.id
_entity.type
_entity.pdbx_description
1 polymer ?
#
loop_
_entity_poly.entity_id
_entity_poly.type
_entity_poly.pdbx_seq_one_letter_code
_entity_poly.pdbx_strand_id
1 'polypeptide(L)'
;MRIVMNNGWRFFPFVKHGIDIFYISKFQTRGIVSFASIAKLSNKEFNIQKIENVSSDETLHLSAFIDQLLIQPIESISAKKNNLSNPINFQRQLMKASGYWNSLLQSDEVLSSENVNRFCKDLNGLDVKSVVFLLIYFGNERIRHENILEPLCRRIEEFFPLNNPILVGNILKSLLQLGWYDARLVTKLKHEILEFRDDIYSLKFPLGLLARFHLTDRHFWRQIVESLEPKLESKQIPILFLYHIAQAFALTNVDCRLTFPFVQALIKNFSTNLTNDWLEFAYILTCLNSLNNSVAESVLNKNFVNAIKTDFKFKFEKERAYNNMRLKTISCAAKLELPNYKGPFFVDNLTAKEKRHLLKTKFTAEGMEAFSNFEILMRLVVLPNLYSTGQEWHEATGVIIEGRCFVDVSKREFIPLTKIQTERKQGTICKEIAILFFTKRQLTKIYDPTEEIGPVRLVGVCQTGIRLLKKAGLHPVVFTEEQFQSFDDERTKVEYIRNRLLDLSEDFHENNWLLDEANVKKTNNYDR
;
A
#
# COMPACT_ATOMS: atom_id res chain seq x y z
N MET A 1 -45.64 -35.66 -7.31
CA MET A 1 -44.69 -36.77 -7.56
C MET A 1 -44.31 -37.36 -6.20
N ARG A 2 -44.69 -38.61 -5.89
CA ARG A 2 -44.24 -39.31 -4.67
C ARG A 2 -42.88 -39.93 -4.98
N ILE A 3 -41.82 -39.50 -4.30
CA ILE A 3 -40.50 -40.13 -4.42
C ILE A 3 -40.33 -41.03 -3.19
N VAL A 4 -40.29 -42.34 -3.42
CA VAL A 4 -39.95 -43.35 -2.41
C VAL A 4 -38.42 -43.38 -2.29
N MET A 5 -37.91 -43.26 -1.06
CA MET A 5 -36.48 -43.19 -0.78
C MET A 5 -35.86 -44.58 -0.61
N ASN A 6 -34.69 -44.79 -1.23
CA ASN A 6 -33.71 -45.78 -0.80
C ASN A 6 -32.29 -45.28 -1.15
N ASN A 7 -31.32 -45.58 -0.28
CA ASN A 7 -29.86 -45.44 -0.47
C ASN A 7 -29.17 -44.08 -0.22
N GLY A 8 -29.49 -43.37 0.88
CA GLY A 8 -28.56 -42.40 1.48
C GLY A 8 -28.28 -41.13 0.66
N TRP A 9 -29.10 -40.83 -0.34
CA TRP A 9 -29.03 -39.59 -1.10
C TRP A 9 -29.79 -38.47 -0.39
N ARG A 10 -29.19 -37.28 -0.28
CA ARG A 10 -29.87 -36.07 0.19
C ARG A 10 -30.11 -35.09 -0.96
N PHE A 11 -31.34 -34.58 -1.03
CA PHE A 11 -31.75 -33.56 -1.98
C PHE A 11 -31.81 -32.18 -1.31
N PHE A 12 -31.31 -31.17 -2.01
CA PHE A 12 -31.47 -29.76 -1.63
C PHE A 12 -32.28 -29.05 -2.71
N PRO A 13 -33.58 -28.79 -2.48
CA PRO A 13 -34.37 -28.03 -3.44
C PRO A 13 -33.99 -26.55 -3.39
N PHE A 14 -33.81 -25.94 -4.57
CA PHE A 14 -33.60 -24.51 -4.70
C PHE A 14 -34.48 -23.97 -5.82
N VAL A 15 -35.33 -22.98 -5.51
CA VAL A 15 -36.18 -22.31 -6.50
C VAL A 15 -35.62 -20.91 -6.73
N LYS A 16 -35.22 -20.62 -7.97
CA LYS A 16 -34.83 -19.27 -8.37
C LYS A 16 -35.42 -18.94 -9.74
N HIS A 17 -36.26 -17.90 -9.79
CA HIS A 17 -36.95 -17.43 -11.00
C HIS A 17 -37.73 -18.51 -11.78
N GLY A 18 -38.48 -19.38 -11.09
CA GLY A 18 -39.40 -20.34 -11.72
C GLY A 18 -38.73 -21.57 -12.34
N ILE A 19 -37.43 -21.77 -12.13
CA ILE A 19 -36.71 -22.98 -12.55
C ILE A 19 -36.33 -23.77 -11.28
N ASP A 20 -36.78 -25.03 -11.23
CA ASP A 20 -36.39 -25.98 -10.19
C ASP A 20 -35.03 -26.60 -10.53
N ILE A 21 -34.03 -26.37 -9.69
CA ILE A 21 -32.71 -27.01 -9.80
C ILE A 21 -32.56 -27.99 -8.63
N PHE A 22 -32.16 -29.22 -8.95
CA PHE A 22 -31.98 -30.28 -7.96
C PHE A 22 -30.50 -30.67 -7.88
N TYR A 23 -29.95 -30.60 -6.66
CA TYR A 23 -28.63 -31.14 -6.35
C TYR A 23 -28.80 -32.46 -5.61
N ILE A 24 -28.06 -33.49 -6.05
CA ILE A 24 -28.05 -34.80 -5.42
C ILE A 24 -26.63 -35.10 -4.93
N SER A 25 -26.50 -35.44 -3.64
CA SER A 25 -25.23 -35.85 -3.05
C SER A 25 -25.37 -37.24 -2.41
N LYS A 26 -24.37 -38.10 -2.60
CA LYS A 26 -24.24 -39.39 -1.91
C LYS A 26 -23.02 -39.32 -0.99
N PHE A 27 -23.25 -39.49 0.30
CA PHE A 27 -22.17 -39.66 1.26
C PHE A 27 -21.84 -41.15 1.37
N GLN A 28 -20.59 -41.52 1.10
CA GLN A 28 -20.04 -42.80 1.55
C GLN A 28 -18.99 -42.54 2.62
N THR A 29 -18.97 -43.40 3.64
CA THR A 29 -18.13 -43.36 4.85
C THR A 29 -16.62 -43.46 4.60
N ARG A 30 -16.19 -43.47 3.33
CA ARG A 30 -14.79 -43.44 2.90
C ARG A 30 -14.60 -42.43 1.77
N GLY A 31 -14.57 -41.14 2.13
CA GLY A 31 -13.84 -40.08 1.43
C GLY A 31 -14.27 -39.64 0.03
N ILE A 32 -15.13 -40.36 -0.70
CA ILE A 32 -15.51 -39.98 -2.08
C ILE A 32 -16.83 -39.20 -2.06
N VAL A 33 -16.79 -37.95 -2.54
CA VAL A 33 -17.99 -37.14 -2.81
C VAL A 33 -18.13 -36.98 -4.32
N SER A 34 -19.12 -37.65 -4.91
CA SER A 34 -19.47 -37.46 -6.32
C SER A 34 -20.55 -36.39 -6.46
N PHE A 35 -20.37 -35.42 -7.35
CA PHE A 35 -21.35 -34.40 -7.67
C PHE A 35 -21.87 -34.59 -9.09
N ALA A 36 -23.19 -34.50 -9.26
CA ALA A 36 -23.83 -34.38 -10.57
C ALA A 36 -24.79 -33.17 -10.55
N SER A 37 -24.67 -32.31 -11.56
CA SER A 37 -25.60 -31.19 -11.78
C SER A 37 -26.64 -31.58 -12.82
N ILE A 38 -27.93 -31.46 -12.49
CA ILE A 38 -29.03 -31.64 -13.44
C ILE A 38 -29.75 -30.31 -13.59
N ALA A 39 -29.74 -29.75 -14.80
CA ALA A 39 -30.52 -28.57 -15.15
C ALA A 39 -31.74 -29.01 -15.98
N LYS A 40 -32.94 -28.64 -15.55
CA LYS A 40 -34.17 -28.83 -16.32
C LYS A 40 -34.40 -27.59 -17.18
N LEU A 41 -34.12 -27.67 -18.47
CA LEU A 41 -34.63 -26.73 -19.46
C LEU A 41 -35.97 -27.28 -20.00
N SER A 42 -36.96 -26.40 -20.12
CA SER A 42 -38.32 -26.72 -20.54
C SER A 42 -38.35 -27.61 -21.79
N ASN A 43 -39.06 -28.74 -21.67
CA ASN A 43 -39.46 -29.68 -22.73
C ASN A 43 -38.35 -30.23 -23.65
N LYS A 44 -37.49 -31.11 -23.12
CA LYS A 44 -36.92 -32.26 -23.86
C LYS A 44 -36.33 -33.27 -22.87
N GLU A 45 -36.57 -34.55 -23.10
CA GLU A 45 -35.97 -35.66 -22.35
C GLU A 45 -34.45 -35.63 -22.48
N PHE A 46 -33.73 -35.88 -21.37
CA PHE A 46 -32.27 -36.06 -21.40
C PHE A 46 -31.90 -37.43 -20.84
N ASN A 47 -31.05 -38.12 -21.61
CA ASN A 47 -30.37 -39.36 -21.24
C ASN A 47 -29.31 -39.09 -20.16
N ILE A 48 -29.33 -39.89 -19.10
CA ILE A 48 -28.28 -39.89 -18.07
C ILE A 48 -27.08 -40.63 -18.65
N GLN A 49 -26.00 -39.93 -19.01
CA GLN A 49 -24.71 -40.59 -19.21
C GLN A 49 -24.09 -40.84 -17.83
N LYS A 50 -24.09 -42.12 -17.47
CA LYS A 50 -23.43 -42.69 -16.31
C LYS A 50 -21.91 -42.63 -16.55
N ILE A 51 -21.20 -41.70 -15.92
CA ILE A 51 -19.74 -41.73 -15.87
C ILE A 51 -19.38 -42.68 -14.72
N GLU A 52 -19.16 -43.94 -15.04
CA GLU A 52 -18.60 -44.93 -14.11
C GLU A 52 -17.10 -45.06 -14.36
N ASN A 53 -16.35 -44.97 -13.26
CA ASN A 53 -14.91 -45.19 -13.10
C ASN A 53 -13.97 -44.18 -13.79
N VAL A 54 -13.51 -43.21 -12.99
CA VAL A 54 -12.23 -42.55 -13.22
C VAL A 54 -11.39 -42.74 -11.96
N SER A 55 -10.39 -43.62 -12.06
CA SER A 55 -9.33 -43.80 -11.08
C SER A 55 -8.34 -42.64 -11.15
N SER A 56 -7.80 -42.23 -10.00
CA SER A 56 -6.56 -41.46 -9.82
C SER A 56 -6.29 -40.33 -10.85
N ASP A 57 -7.03 -39.22 -10.77
CA ASP A 57 -6.63 -37.96 -11.43
C ASP A 57 -7.34 -36.71 -10.86
N GLU A 58 -7.45 -36.63 -9.53
CA GLU A 58 -8.05 -35.46 -8.85
C GLU A 58 -7.17 -34.20 -8.92
N THR A 59 -5.85 -34.35 -9.03
CA THR A 59 -4.86 -33.24 -9.17
C THR A 59 -4.96 -32.55 -10.53
N LEU A 60 -5.28 -33.30 -11.59
CA LEU A 60 -5.33 -32.79 -12.98
C LEU A 60 -6.57 -31.93 -13.23
N HIS A 61 -7.71 -32.29 -12.64
CA HIS A 61 -8.95 -31.52 -12.77
C HIS A 61 -8.97 -30.24 -11.91
N LEU A 62 -8.31 -30.24 -10.74
CA LEU A 62 -8.14 -29.03 -9.92
C LEU A 62 -7.15 -28.06 -10.58
N SER A 63 -6.03 -28.57 -11.12
CA SER A 63 -5.03 -27.78 -11.85
C SER A 63 -5.62 -27.03 -13.05
N ALA A 64 -6.32 -27.74 -13.94
CA ALA A 64 -6.90 -27.17 -15.16
C ALA A 64 -8.01 -26.13 -14.88
N PHE A 65 -8.69 -26.22 -13.73
CA PHE A 65 -9.74 -25.28 -13.33
C PHE A 65 -9.18 -24.07 -12.54
N ILE A 66 -8.14 -24.27 -11.71
CA ILE A 66 -7.37 -23.19 -11.09
C ILE A 66 -6.70 -22.33 -12.17
N ASP A 67 -6.25 -22.94 -13.28
CA ASP A 67 -5.72 -22.23 -14.44
C ASP A 67 -6.73 -21.20 -14.99
N GLN A 68 -8.01 -21.54 -15.12
CA GLN A 68 -9.01 -20.57 -15.61
C GLN A 68 -9.28 -19.41 -14.62
N LEU A 69 -9.03 -19.61 -13.32
CA LEU A 69 -9.36 -18.64 -12.27
C LEU A 69 -8.20 -17.75 -11.86
N LEU A 70 -6.96 -18.22 -12.00
CA LEU A 70 -5.75 -17.41 -11.85
C LEU A 70 -5.48 -16.54 -13.09
N ILE A 71 -6.01 -16.89 -14.28
CA ILE A 71 -5.69 -16.19 -15.54
C ILE A 71 -6.60 -14.96 -15.80
N GLN A 72 -7.73 -14.79 -15.11
CA GLN A 72 -8.65 -13.68 -15.39
C GLN A 72 -8.27 -12.38 -14.63
N PRO A 73 -8.02 -11.25 -15.32
CA PRO A 73 -7.88 -9.96 -14.66
C PRO A 73 -9.19 -9.62 -13.95
N ILE A 74 -9.13 -9.35 -12.64
CA ILE A 74 -10.32 -9.04 -11.81
C ILE A 74 -11.11 -7.84 -12.37
N GLU A 75 -10.45 -6.92 -13.09
CA GLU A 75 -11.10 -5.79 -13.76
C GLU A 75 -12.13 -6.24 -14.82
N SER A 76 -11.88 -7.35 -15.52
CA SER A 76 -12.82 -7.92 -16.52
C SER A 76 -14.09 -8.52 -15.92
N ILE A 77 -14.09 -8.80 -14.61
CA ILE A 77 -15.24 -9.35 -13.86
C ILE A 77 -16.20 -8.23 -13.41
N SER A 78 -15.71 -7.00 -13.22
CA SER A 78 -16.56 -5.86 -12.86
C SER A 78 -17.43 -5.34 -14.02
N ALA A 79 -17.00 -5.56 -15.27
CA ALA A 79 -17.71 -5.13 -16.47
C ALA A 79 -18.81 -6.12 -16.91
N LYS A 80 -18.71 -7.40 -16.54
CA LYS A 80 -19.76 -8.40 -16.77
C LYS A 80 -20.72 -8.48 -15.58
N LYS A 81 -21.56 -7.45 -15.44
CA LYS A 81 -22.78 -7.58 -14.63
C LYS A 81 -23.67 -8.65 -15.28
N ASN A 82 -23.95 -9.70 -14.50
CA ASN A 82 -24.88 -10.80 -14.76
C ASN A 82 -24.31 -11.97 -15.58
N ASN A 83 -23.92 -13.05 -14.90
CA ASN A 83 -24.22 -14.46 -15.24
C ASN A 83 -23.20 -15.54 -14.82
N LEU A 84 -22.21 -15.24 -13.98
CA LEU A 84 -21.42 -16.30 -13.33
C LEU A 84 -21.34 -16.03 -11.83
N SER A 85 -21.67 -17.04 -11.03
CA SER A 85 -21.36 -17.10 -9.61
C SER A 85 -19.92 -16.65 -9.39
N ASN A 86 -19.72 -15.59 -8.61
CA ASN A 86 -18.38 -15.08 -8.27
C ASN A 86 -17.48 -16.28 -7.89
N PRO A 87 -16.42 -16.60 -8.66
CA PRO A 87 -15.63 -17.82 -8.45
C PRO A 87 -15.08 -17.91 -7.03
N ILE A 88 -14.76 -16.75 -6.44
CA ILE A 88 -14.34 -16.60 -5.05
C ILE A 88 -15.43 -17.09 -4.08
N ASN A 89 -16.72 -16.82 -4.34
CA ASN A 89 -17.82 -17.28 -3.48
C ASN A 89 -18.07 -18.79 -3.59
N PHE A 90 -17.85 -19.38 -4.77
CA PHE A 90 -17.98 -20.83 -4.98
C PHE A 90 -16.77 -21.60 -4.42
N GLN A 91 -15.56 -21.06 -4.54
CA GLN A 91 -14.35 -21.58 -3.91
C GLN A 91 -14.38 -21.44 -2.38
N ARG A 92 -14.96 -20.35 -1.87
CA ARG A 92 -15.28 -20.18 -0.45
C ARG A 92 -16.26 -21.25 0.03
N GLN A 93 -17.19 -21.70 -0.81
CA GLN A 93 -18.06 -22.84 -0.54
C GLN A 93 -17.33 -24.17 -0.60
N LEU A 94 -16.36 -24.38 -1.51
CA LEU A 94 -15.52 -25.60 -1.57
C LEU A 94 -14.59 -25.74 -0.36
N MET A 95 -13.91 -24.66 0.06
CA MET A 95 -13.11 -24.65 1.29
C MET A 95 -14.01 -24.85 2.53
N LYS A 96 -15.19 -24.20 2.55
CA LYS A 96 -16.20 -24.43 3.60
C LYS A 96 -16.76 -25.86 3.61
N ALA A 97 -16.91 -26.48 2.44
CA ALA A 97 -17.42 -27.84 2.27
C ALA A 97 -16.36 -28.90 2.58
N SER A 98 -15.06 -28.58 2.43
CA SER A 98 -13.98 -29.50 2.81
C SER A 98 -13.95 -29.81 4.31
N GLY A 99 -14.54 -28.94 5.15
CA GLY A 99 -14.70 -29.11 6.59
C GLY A 99 -13.39 -29.03 7.38
N TYR A 100 -12.31 -29.60 6.84
CA TYR A 100 -10.99 -29.74 7.42
C TYR A 100 -10.37 -28.38 7.78
N TRP A 101 -10.21 -27.49 6.80
CA TRP A 101 -9.56 -26.19 7.02
C TRP A 101 -10.38 -25.24 7.90
N ASN A 102 -11.70 -25.28 7.79
CA ASN A 102 -12.57 -24.49 8.67
C ASN A 102 -12.56 -25.02 10.12
N SER A 103 -12.55 -26.33 10.31
CA SER A 103 -12.43 -26.92 11.65
C SER A 103 -11.07 -26.59 12.29
N LEU A 104 -10.02 -26.52 11.46
CA LEU A 104 -8.65 -26.15 11.84
C LEU A 104 -8.44 -24.63 11.92
N LEU A 105 -9.48 -23.80 11.82
CA LEU A 105 -9.38 -22.33 11.91
C LEU A 105 -10.42 -21.72 12.87
N GLN A 106 -11.29 -22.54 13.49
CA GLN A 106 -12.40 -22.09 14.35
C GLN A 106 -12.23 -22.42 15.84
N SER A 107 -11.12 -23.05 16.26
CA SER A 107 -10.85 -23.37 17.67
C SER A 107 -9.53 -22.76 18.16
N ASP A 108 -9.41 -22.45 19.45
CA ASP A 108 -8.14 -22.01 20.05
C ASP A 108 -7.07 -23.13 20.05
N GLU A 109 -7.46 -24.38 19.78
CA GLU A 109 -6.57 -25.54 19.57
C GLU A 109 -5.77 -25.49 18.24
N VAL A 110 -6.11 -24.56 17.34
CA VAL A 110 -5.49 -24.40 16.00
C VAL A 110 -4.01 -24.04 16.05
N LEU A 111 -3.57 -23.41 17.14
CA LEU A 111 -2.18 -23.01 17.36
C LEU A 111 -1.36 -24.06 18.10
N SER A 112 -1.91 -25.26 18.37
CA SER A 112 -1.12 -26.35 18.93
C SER A 112 0.02 -26.72 17.98
N SER A 113 1.18 -27.07 18.56
CA SER A 113 2.33 -27.51 17.78
C SER A 113 2.02 -28.71 16.88
N GLU A 114 1.08 -29.57 17.29
CA GLU A 114 0.64 -30.73 16.51
C GLU A 114 -0.15 -30.33 15.26
N ASN A 115 -1.09 -29.38 15.38
CA ASN A 115 -1.89 -28.90 14.25
C ASN A 115 -1.04 -28.10 13.25
N VAL A 116 -0.09 -27.28 13.74
CA VAL A 116 0.88 -26.58 12.89
C VAL A 116 1.79 -27.57 12.17
N ASN A 117 2.27 -28.61 12.85
CA ASN A 117 3.10 -29.66 12.23
C ASN A 117 2.33 -30.43 11.16
N ARG A 118 1.06 -30.73 11.41
CA ARG A 118 0.18 -31.38 10.42
C ARG A 118 -0.06 -30.48 9.21
N PHE A 119 -0.34 -29.20 9.43
CA PHE A 119 -0.43 -28.20 8.36
C PHE A 119 0.85 -28.15 7.51
N CYS A 120 2.02 -28.09 8.15
CA CYS A 120 3.30 -28.07 7.43
C CYS A 120 3.52 -29.35 6.60
N LYS A 121 3.13 -30.52 7.13
CA LYS A 121 3.20 -31.78 6.36
C LYS A 121 2.28 -31.75 5.14
N ASP A 122 1.06 -31.26 5.29
CA ASP A 122 0.09 -31.18 4.20
C ASP A 122 0.55 -30.17 3.13
N LEU A 123 1.15 -29.04 3.53
CA LEU A 123 1.73 -28.04 2.62
C LEU A 123 2.79 -28.63 1.69
N ASN A 124 3.59 -29.60 2.16
CA ASN A 124 4.64 -30.22 1.34
C ASN A 124 4.08 -31.02 0.16
N GLY A 125 2.85 -31.51 0.27
CA GLY A 125 2.16 -32.24 -0.79
C GLY A 125 1.47 -31.35 -1.83
N LEU A 126 1.39 -30.04 -1.59
CA LEU A 126 0.68 -29.11 -2.48
C LEU A 126 1.59 -28.52 -3.56
N ASP A 127 1.00 -28.26 -4.72
CA ASP A 127 1.63 -27.53 -5.81
C ASP A 127 1.62 -26.00 -5.58
N VAL A 128 2.41 -25.27 -6.37
CA VAL A 128 2.55 -23.81 -6.25
C VAL A 128 1.21 -23.08 -6.33
N LYS A 129 0.30 -23.51 -7.22
CA LYS A 129 -1.00 -22.85 -7.43
C LYS A 129 -1.90 -23.01 -6.20
N SER A 130 -1.89 -24.19 -5.61
CA SER A 130 -2.65 -24.53 -4.41
C SER A 130 -2.12 -23.78 -3.19
N VAL A 131 -0.79 -23.70 -3.04
CA VAL A 131 -0.16 -22.94 -1.95
C VAL A 131 -0.44 -21.44 -2.09
N VAL A 132 -0.32 -20.86 -3.29
CA VAL A 132 -0.68 -19.46 -3.53
C VAL A 132 -2.18 -19.23 -3.29
N PHE A 133 -3.04 -20.17 -3.68
CA PHE A 133 -4.47 -20.09 -3.42
C PHE A 133 -4.78 -20.06 -1.92
N LEU A 134 -4.09 -20.86 -1.09
CA LEU A 134 -4.21 -20.79 0.36
C LEU A 134 -3.83 -19.41 0.88
N LEU A 135 -2.74 -18.82 0.40
CA LEU A 135 -2.36 -17.45 0.78
C LEU A 135 -3.42 -16.42 0.37
N ILE A 136 -4.04 -16.57 -0.81
CA ILE A 136 -5.17 -15.74 -1.26
C ILE A 136 -6.37 -15.87 -0.32
N TYR A 137 -6.72 -17.09 0.07
CA TYR A 137 -7.79 -17.35 1.01
C TYR A 137 -7.51 -16.66 2.36
N PHE A 138 -6.28 -16.80 2.88
CA PHE A 138 -5.85 -16.19 4.14
C PHE A 138 -5.93 -14.67 4.07
N GLY A 139 -5.46 -14.06 2.98
CA GLY A 139 -5.56 -12.61 2.78
C GLY A 139 -7.00 -12.10 2.73
N ASN A 140 -7.90 -12.83 2.07
CA ASN A 140 -9.31 -12.44 1.98
C ASN A 140 -10.06 -12.61 3.30
N GLU A 141 -9.76 -13.67 4.08
CA GLU A 141 -10.37 -13.92 5.38
C GLU A 141 -9.63 -13.23 6.55
N ARG A 142 -8.51 -12.55 6.27
CA ARG A 142 -7.63 -11.89 7.25
C ARG A 142 -7.10 -12.83 8.33
N ILE A 143 -6.77 -14.06 7.95
CA ILE A 143 -6.23 -15.08 8.85
C ILE A 143 -4.73 -14.82 9.02
N ARG A 144 -4.34 -14.29 10.18
CA ARG A 144 -2.96 -13.88 10.48
C ARG A 144 -2.39 -14.66 11.65
N HIS A 145 -2.03 -15.92 11.40
CA HIS A 145 -1.30 -16.75 12.36
C HIS A 145 0.14 -16.92 11.90
N GLU A 146 1.09 -16.36 12.65
CA GLU A 146 2.52 -16.36 12.32
C GLU A 146 3.07 -17.77 12.11
N ASN A 147 2.73 -18.71 13.00
CA ASN A 147 3.11 -20.12 12.94
C ASN A 147 2.61 -20.85 11.68
N ILE A 148 1.68 -20.27 10.92
CA ILE A 148 1.10 -20.83 9.69
C ILE A 148 1.59 -20.04 8.47
N LEU A 149 1.65 -18.71 8.58
CA LEU A 149 2.09 -17.82 7.51
C LEU A 149 3.57 -17.99 7.18
N GLU A 150 4.44 -18.17 8.17
CA GLU A 150 5.86 -18.38 7.90
C GLU A 150 6.12 -19.67 7.10
N PRO A 151 5.64 -20.86 7.52
CA PRO A 151 5.78 -22.07 6.71
C PRO A 151 5.16 -21.95 5.31
N LEU A 152 4.02 -21.26 5.19
CA LEU A 152 3.37 -21.02 3.91
C LEU A 152 4.24 -20.15 2.99
N CYS A 153 4.82 -19.06 3.50
CA CYS A 153 5.74 -18.21 2.74
C CYS A 153 7.00 -18.98 2.33
N ARG A 154 7.63 -19.74 3.24
CA ARG A 154 8.79 -20.57 2.94
C ARG A 154 8.47 -21.59 1.84
N ARG A 155 7.30 -22.22 1.88
CA ARG A 155 6.89 -23.16 0.84
C ARG A 155 6.73 -22.47 -0.53
N ILE A 156 6.24 -21.23 -0.57
CA ILE A 156 6.19 -20.45 -1.82
C ILE A 156 7.59 -20.15 -2.34
N GLU A 157 8.53 -19.81 -1.44
CA GLU A 157 9.92 -19.51 -1.81
C GLU A 157 10.65 -20.69 -2.50
N GLU A 158 10.24 -21.92 -2.22
CA GLU A 158 10.80 -23.14 -2.84
C GLU A 158 10.38 -23.32 -4.30
N PHE A 159 9.32 -22.63 -4.74
CA PHE A 159 8.82 -22.73 -6.12
C PHE A 159 9.41 -21.68 -7.08
N PHE A 160 10.34 -20.84 -6.63
CA PHE A 160 10.97 -19.85 -7.51
C PHE A 160 11.93 -20.49 -8.52
N PRO A 161 12.00 -19.99 -9.78
CA PRO A 161 11.21 -18.88 -10.32
C PRO A 161 9.75 -19.27 -10.60
N LEU A 162 8.82 -18.35 -10.31
CA LEU A 162 7.37 -18.56 -10.49
C LEU A 162 6.94 -18.44 -11.96
N ASN A 163 7.69 -17.68 -12.77
CA ASN A 163 7.49 -17.37 -14.19
C ASN A 163 6.07 -16.93 -14.56
N ASN A 164 5.33 -16.34 -13.61
CA ASN A 164 3.94 -15.94 -13.81
C ASN A 164 3.64 -14.63 -13.06
N PRO A 165 3.46 -13.50 -13.77
CA PRO A 165 3.23 -12.20 -13.15
C PRO A 165 1.91 -12.14 -12.37
N ILE A 166 0.91 -12.97 -12.73
CA ILE A 166 -0.36 -13.00 -12.02
C ILE A 166 -0.21 -13.70 -10.66
N LEU A 167 0.57 -14.79 -10.59
CA LEU A 167 0.91 -15.43 -9.32
C LEU A 167 1.66 -14.45 -8.41
N VAL A 168 2.68 -13.78 -8.93
CA VAL A 168 3.46 -12.76 -8.19
C VAL A 168 2.53 -11.67 -7.64
N GLY A 169 1.66 -11.12 -8.49
CA GLY A 169 0.71 -10.09 -8.07
C GLY A 169 -0.27 -10.59 -7.01
N ASN A 170 -0.77 -11.82 -7.12
CA ASN A 170 -1.66 -12.40 -6.11
C ASN A 170 -0.96 -12.60 -4.76
N ILE A 171 0.28 -13.10 -4.76
CA ILE A 171 1.08 -13.25 -3.55
C ILE A 171 1.26 -11.87 -2.87
N LEU A 172 1.72 -10.86 -3.62
CA LEU A 172 1.91 -9.50 -3.09
C LEU A 172 0.61 -8.92 -2.53
N LYS A 173 -0.51 -9.09 -3.24
CA LYS A 173 -1.82 -8.60 -2.80
C LYS A 173 -2.24 -9.25 -1.48
N SER A 174 -2.08 -10.55 -1.35
CA SER A 174 -2.46 -11.30 -0.15
C SER A 174 -1.59 -10.93 1.04
N LEU A 175 -0.29 -10.82 0.85
CA LEU A 175 0.66 -10.32 1.86
C LEU A 175 0.27 -8.91 2.35
N LEU A 176 -0.08 -7.99 1.44
CA LEU A 176 -0.58 -6.66 1.81
C LEU A 176 -1.88 -6.69 2.60
N GLN A 177 -2.83 -7.56 2.24
CA GLN A 177 -4.11 -7.72 2.95
C GLN A 177 -3.90 -8.24 4.37
N LEU A 178 -2.92 -9.13 4.56
CA LEU A 178 -2.53 -9.68 5.86
C LEU A 178 -1.69 -8.70 6.69
N GLY A 179 -1.07 -7.71 6.05
CA GLY A 179 -0.02 -6.91 6.70
C GLY A 179 1.19 -7.78 7.09
N TRP A 180 1.46 -8.84 6.32
CA TRP A 180 2.56 -9.77 6.51
C TRP A 180 3.67 -9.48 5.50
N TYR A 181 4.89 -9.24 5.98
CA TYR A 181 6.00 -8.70 5.20
C TYR A 181 7.25 -9.60 5.34
N ASP A 182 7.17 -10.85 4.86
CA ASP A 182 8.35 -11.74 4.85
C ASP A 182 9.41 -11.21 3.88
N ALA A 183 10.56 -10.80 4.41
CA ALA A 183 11.61 -10.14 3.64
C ALA A 183 12.26 -11.06 2.59
N ARG A 184 12.36 -12.36 2.87
CA ARG A 184 12.94 -13.33 1.91
C ARG A 184 12.04 -13.48 0.70
N LEU A 185 10.75 -13.69 0.94
CA LEU A 185 9.77 -13.82 -0.12
C LEU A 185 9.61 -12.53 -0.92
N VAL A 186 9.55 -11.36 -0.27
CA VAL A 186 9.47 -10.06 -0.96
C VAL A 186 10.71 -9.82 -1.84
N THR A 187 11.90 -10.20 -1.37
CA THR A 187 13.15 -10.11 -2.16
C THR A 187 13.09 -10.99 -3.40
N LYS A 188 12.66 -12.25 -3.27
CA LYS A 188 12.47 -13.13 -4.44
C LYS A 188 11.42 -12.59 -5.43
N LEU A 189 10.29 -12.10 -4.93
CA LEU A 189 9.24 -11.49 -5.77
C LEU A 189 9.74 -10.23 -6.49
N LYS A 190 10.57 -9.41 -5.84
CA LYS A 190 11.23 -8.25 -6.45
C LYS A 190 12.08 -8.67 -7.65
N HIS A 191 12.94 -9.68 -7.51
CA HIS A 191 13.75 -10.19 -8.62
C HIS A 191 12.89 -10.76 -9.75
N GLU A 192 11.85 -11.51 -9.41
CA GLU A 192 10.90 -12.04 -10.40
C GLU A 192 10.23 -10.92 -11.22
N ILE A 193 9.90 -9.79 -10.58
CA ILE A 193 9.36 -8.61 -11.28
C ILE A 193 10.37 -8.01 -12.25
N LEU A 194 11.67 -8.01 -11.90
CA LEU A 194 12.71 -7.55 -12.81
C LEU A 194 12.84 -8.44 -14.05
N GLU A 195 12.60 -9.75 -13.94
CA GLU A 195 12.56 -10.64 -15.11
C GLU A 195 11.44 -10.27 -16.09
N PHE A 196 10.34 -9.69 -15.60
CA PHE A 196 9.24 -9.21 -16.44
C PHE A 196 9.38 -7.76 -16.91
N ARG A 197 10.49 -7.08 -16.60
CA ARG A 197 10.64 -5.62 -16.84
C ARG A 197 10.44 -5.23 -18.31
N ASP A 198 10.74 -6.16 -19.21
CA ASP A 198 10.61 -5.94 -20.64
C ASP A 198 9.17 -6.10 -21.18
N ASP A 199 8.24 -6.62 -20.38
CA ASP A 199 6.82 -6.69 -20.73
C ASP A 199 5.97 -5.80 -19.80
N ILE A 200 5.48 -4.69 -20.36
CA ILE A 200 4.66 -3.71 -19.63
C ILE A 200 3.37 -4.34 -19.11
N TYR A 201 2.76 -5.28 -19.84
CA TYR A 201 1.52 -5.93 -19.43
C TYR A 201 1.73 -6.80 -18.19
N SER A 202 2.88 -7.47 -18.11
CA SER A 202 3.30 -8.27 -16.97
C SER A 202 3.69 -7.40 -15.76
N LEU A 203 4.24 -6.21 -15.97
CA LEU A 203 4.61 -5.27 -14.90
C LEU A 203 3.44 -4.55 -14.23
N LYS A 204 2.38 -4.21 -14.98
CA LYS A 204 1.32 -3.26 -14.54
C LYS A 204 0.80 -3.57 -13.13
N PHE A 205 0.47 -4.83 -12.86
CA PHE A 205 -0.18 -5.23 -11.63
C PHE A 205 0.80 -5.45 -10.46
N PRO A 206 1.89 -6.23 -10.62
CA PRO A 206 2.85 -6.44 -9.54
C PRO A 206 3.58 -5.17 -9.08
N LEU A 207 3.91 -4.25 -10.00
CA LEU A 207 4.70 -3.06 -9.66
C LEU A 207 3.95 -2.12 -8.69
N GLY A 208 2.66 -1.88 -8.94
CA GLY A 208 1.83 -1.06 -8.04
C GLY A 208 1.62 -1.71 -6.68
N LEU A 209 1.56 -3.04 -6.62
CA LEU A 209 1.48 -3.77 -5.34
C LEU A 209 2.81 -3.70 -4.59
N LEU A 210 3.93 -3.95 -5.26
CA LEU A 210 5.27 -3.86 -4.66
C LEU A 210 5.55 -2.44 -4.13
N ALA A 211 5.09 -1.39 -4.82
CA ALA A 211 5.20 -0.03 -4.33
C ALA A 211 4.53 0.17 -2.96
N ARG A 212 3.46 -0.56 -2.65
CA ARG A 212 2.76 -0.52 -1.35
C ARG A 212 3.48 -1.29 -0.25
N PHE A 213 4.52 -2.06 -0.58
CA PHE A 213 5.50 -2.57 0.39
C PHE A 213 6.53 -1.51 0.78
N HIS A 214 6.49 -0.34 0.14
CA HIS A 214 7.41 0.78 0.32
C HIS A 214 8.87 0.38 0.09
N LEU A 215 9.16 -0.41 -0.95
CA LEU A 215 10.52 -0.87 -1.24
C LEU A 215 11.50 0.30 -1.43
N THR A 216 12.61 0.30 -0.66
CA THR A 216 13.66 1.34 -0.72
C THR A 216 14.53 1.26 -1.98
N ASP A 217 14.75 0.03 -2.47
CA ASP A 217 15.74 -0.38 -3.47
C ASP A 217 15.82 0.54 -4.71
N ARG A 218 16.82 1.42 -4.70
CA ARG A 218 17.07 2.37 -5.79
C ARG A 218 17.48 1.67 -7.08
N HIS A 219 18.22 0.57 -6.99
CA HIS A 219 18.70 -0.15 -8.16
C HIS A 219 17.53 -0.80 -8.91
N PHE A 220 16.62 -1.46 -8.17
CA PHE A 220 15.37 -1.97 -8.70
C PHE A 220 14.59 -0.88 -9.46
N TRP A 221 14.33 0.26 -8.81
CA TRP A 221 13.56 1.34 -9.44
C TRP A 221 14.26 1.92 -10.67
N ARG A 222 15.60 2.02 -10.65
CA ARG A 222 16.41 2.48 -11.79
C ARG A 222 16.30 1.52 -12.97
N GLN A 223 16.46 0.21 -12.76
CA GLN A 223 16.31 -0.80 -13.82
C GLN A 223 14.92 -0.78 -14.45
N ILE A 224 13.86 -0.62 -13.63
CA ILE A 224 12.49 -0.48 -14.14
C ILE A 224 12.37 0.76 -15.03
N VAL A 225 12.90 1.91 -14.61
CA VAL A 225 12.90 3.15 -15.41
C VAL A 225 13.65 2.94 -16.74
N GLU A 226 14.88 2.43 -16.69
CA GLU A 226 15.74 2.22 -17.86
C GLU A 226 15.10 1.24 -18.88
N SER A 227 14.43 0.19 -18.40
CA SER A 227 13.73 -0.77 -19.27
C SER A 227 12.47 -0.21 -19.95
N LEU A 228 11.85 0.81 -19.35
CA LEU A 228 10.59 1.40 -19.82
C LEU A 228 10.81 2.65 -20.66
N GLU A 229 11.92 3.37 -20.49
CA GLU A 229 12.20 4.63 -21.19
C GLU A 229 12.17 4.49 -22.73
N PRO A 230 12.81 3.48 -23.36
CA PRO A 230 12.70 3.30 -24.82
C PRO A 230 11.26 3.04 -25.31
N LYS A 231 10.43 2.39 -24.48
CA LYS A 231 9.02 2.11 -24.78
C LYS A 231 8.15 3.35 -24.62
N LEU A 232 8.54 4.25 -23.72
CA LEU A 232 7.91 5.55 -23.57
C LEU A 232 8.16 6.41 -24.81
N GLU A 233 9.40 6.47 -25.28
CA GLU A 233 9.78 7.23 -26.49
C GLU A 233 9.06 6.74 -27.74
N SER A 234 8.97 5.41 -27.90
CA SER A 234 8.23 4.77 -28.99
C SER A 234 6.72 4.72 -28.79
N LYS A 235 6.19 5.34 -27.72
CA LYS A 235 4.75 5.41 -27.37
C LYS A 235 4.07 4.04 -27.26
N GLN A 236 4.79 3.02 -26.83
CA GLN A 236 4.30 1.66 -26.64
C GLN A 236 3.62 1.44 -25.29
N ILE A 237 3.74 2.38 -24.35
CA ILE A 237 3.12 2.28 -23.03
C ILE A 237 1.67 2.81 -23.07
N PRO A 238 0.65 1.99 -22.79
CA PRO A 238 -0.72 2.48 -22.65
C PRO A 238 -0.82 3.53 -21.54
N ILE A 239 -1.60 4.60 -21.79
CA ILE A 239 -1.68 5.74 -20.87
C ILE A 239 -2.13 5.36 -19.45
N LEU A 240 -3.04 4.40 -19.33
CA LEU A 240 -3.49 3.88 -18.03
C LEU A 240 -2.38 3.16 -17.28
N PHE A 241 -1.46 2.50 -18.00
CA PHE A 241 -0.34 1.80 -17.36
C PHE A 241 0.71 2.79 -16.91
N LEU A 242 0.96 3.83 -17.72
CA LEU A 242 1.80 4.95 -17.34
C LEU A 242 1.30 5.65 -16.07
N TYR A 243 -0.03 5.79 -15.93
CA TYR A 243 -0.65 6.30 -14.70
C TYR A 243 -0.31 5.44 -13.47
N HIS A 244 -0.42 4.11 -13.57
CA HIS A 244 -0.09 3.20 -12.46
C HIS A 244 1.42 3.16 -12.15
N ILE A 245 2.27 3.26 -13.16
CA ILE A 245 3.73 3.36 -12.99
C ILE A 245 4.08 4.66 -12.24
N ALA A 246 3.51 5.80 -12.66
CA ALA A 246 3.70 7.08 -11.98
C ALA A 246 3.17 7.04 -10.54
N GLN A 247 2.05 6.34 -10.29
CA GLN A 247 1.55 6.12 -8.92
C GLN A 247 2.55 5.32 -8.08
N ALA A 248 3.12 4.25 -8.61
CA ALA A 248 4.14 3.44 -7.92
C ALA A 248 5.37 4.28 -7.55
N PHE A 249 5.85 5.11 -8.49
CA PHE A 249 6.95 6.04 -8.27
C PHE A 249 6.64 7.10 -7.22
N ALA A 250 5.44 7.67 -7.25
CA ALA A 250 5.00 8.65 -6.25
C ALA A 250 4.89 8.03 -4.85
N LEU A 251 4.38 6.80 -4.72
CA LEU A 251 4.28 6.12 -3.43
C LEU A 251 5.64 5.86 -2.80
N THR A 252 6.60 5.39 -3.60
CA THR A 252 7.94 4.98 -3.14
C THR A 252 8.99 6.09 -3.21
N ASN A 253 8.55 7.30 -3.56
CA ASN A 253 9.41 8.48 -3.59
C ASN A 253 10.60 8.29 -4.55
N VAL A 254 10.36 7.76 -5.75
CA VAL A 254 11.41 7.64 -6.79
C VAL A 254 11.88 9.02 -7.22
N ASP A 255 13.17 9.17 -7.54
CA ASP A 255 13.76 10.46 -7.92
C ASP A 255 12.98 11.12 -9.05
N CYS A 256 12.56 12.37 -8.84
CA CYS A 256 11.76 13.10 -9.80
C CYS A 256 12.46 13.25 -11.16
N ARG A 257 13.79 13.30 -11.20
CA ARG A 257 14.58 13.40 -12.44
C ARG A 257 14.42 12.15 -13.31
N LEU A 258 14.43 10.97 -12.69
CA LEU A 258 14.24 9.70 -13.39
C LEU A 258 12.80 9.53 -13.87
N THR A 259 11.83 10.01 -13.09
CA THR A 259 10.40 9.90 -13.44
C THR A 259 9.91 10.98 -14.40
N PHE A 260 10.71 12.02 -14.64
CA PHE A 260 10.28 13.20 -15.40
C PHE A 260 9.75 12.89 -16.81
N PRO A 261 10.41 12.04 -17.63
CA PRO A 261 9.89 11.69 -18.96
C PRO A 261 8.48 11.06 -18.88
N PHE A 262 8.29 10.14 -17.93
CA PHE A 262 7.02 9.43 -17.70
C PHE A 262 5.92 10.41 -17.33
N VAL A 263 6.22 11.35 -16.44
CA VAL A 263 5.25 12.36 -16.00
C VAL A 263 4.89 13.32 -17.14
N GLN A 264 5.85 13.74 -17.96
CA GLN A 264 5.59 14.60 -19.12
C GLN A 264 4.67 13.93 -20.15
N ALA A 265 4.92 12.65 -20.43
CA ALA A 265 4.06 11.86 -21.31
C ALA A 265 2.66 11.67 -20.71
N LEU A 266 2.56 11.48 -19.39
CA LEU A 266 1.28 11.32 -18.70
C LEU A 266 0.46 12.61 -18.73
N ILE A 267 1.05 13.76 -18.41
CA ILE A 267 0.37 15.07 -18.41
C ILE A 267 -0.26 15.40 -19.76
N LYS A 268 0.42 15.07 -20.86
CA LYS A 268 -0.06 15.39 -22.21
C LYS A 268 -1.26 14.55 -22.65
N ASN A 269 -1.38 13.32 -22.12
CA ASN A 269 -2.26 12.31 -22.71
C ASN A 269 -3.30 11.75 -21.74
N PHE A 270 -3.13 11.94 -20.42
CA PHE A 270 -4.06 11.40 -19.43
C PHE A 270 -5.38 12.19 -19.44
N SER A 271 -6.48 11.47 -19.62
CA SER A 271 -7.83 11.99 -19.45
C SER A 271 -8.69 10.91 -18.79
N THR A 272 -9.59 11.33 -17.92
CA THR A 272 -10.55 10.44 -17.27
C THR A 272 -11.82 11.21 -16.94
N ASN A 273 -12.96 10.52 -17.02
CA ASN A 273 -14.25 11.05 -16.59
C ASN A 273 -14.52 10.78 -15.10
N LEU A 274 -13.64 10.02 -14.43
CA LEU A 274 -13.78 9.66 -13.03
C LEU A 274 -13.13 10.72 -12.13
N THR A 275 -13.95 11.42 -11.35
CA THR A 275 -13.52 12.53 -10.48
C THR A 275 -12.41 12.10 -9.51
N ASN A 276 -12.50 10.92 -8.90
CA ASN A 276 -11.49 10.44 -7.96
C ASN A 276 -10.15 10.11 -8.63
N ASP A 277 -10.16 9.61 -9.86
CA ASP A 277 -8.94 9.28 -10.60
C ASP A 277 -8.23 10.55 -11.05
N TRP A 278 -9.00 11.58 -11.43
CA TRP A 278 -8.44 12.91 -11.74
C TRP A 278 -7.85 13.60 -10.51
N LEU A 279 -8.49 13.48 -9.34
CA LEU A 279 -7.94 13.95 -8.06
C LEU A 279 -6.65 13.21 -7.70
N GLU A 280 -6.64 11.89 -7.82
CA GLU A 280 -5.45 11.07 -7.57
C GLU A 280 -4.33 11.40 -8.55
N PHE A 281 -4.65 11.63 -9.82
CA PHE A 281 -3.69 12.08 -10.83
C PHE A 281 -3.01 13.40 -10.43
N ALA A 282 -3.78 14.44 -10.09
CA ALA A 282 -3.21 15.70 -9.62
C ALA A 282 -2.37 15.53 -8.34
N TYR A 283 -2.78 14.62 -7.46
CA TYR A 283 -2.04 14.30 -6.24
C TYR A 283 -0.70 13.59 -6.52
N ILE A 284 -0.67 12.64 -7.47
CA ILE A 284 0.55 11.98 -7.96
C ILE A 284 1.52 13.02 -8.54
N LEU A 285 1.02 13.92 -9.41
CA LEU A 285 1.84 15.00 -9.95
C LEU A 285 2.41 15.90 -8.86
N THR A 286 1.62 16.18 -7.83
CA THR A 286 2.08 16.94 -6.65
C THR A 286 3.22 16.21 -5.95
N CYS A 287 3.09 14.90 -5.73
CA CYS A 287 4.13 14.09 -5.09
C CYS A 287 5.43 14.08 -5.90
N LEU A 288 5.33 13.94 -7.23
CA LEU A 288 6.46 13.92 -8.16
C LEU A 288 6.99 15.33 -8.54
N ASN A 289 6.58 16.38 -7.83
CA ASN A 289 7.00 17.76 -8.07
C ASN A 289 6.78 18.24 -9.53
N SER A 290 5.65 17.83 -10.12
CA SER A 290 5.33 18.04 -11.54
C SER A 290 3.90 18.54 -11.74
N LEU A 291 3.26 19.05 -10.68
CA LEU A 291 1.96 19.71 -10.79
C LEU A 291 2.09 20.95 -11.69
N ASN A 292 1.09 21.19 -12.54
CA ASN A 292 1.03 22.38 -13.39
C ASN A 292 -0.25 23.17 -13.13
N ASN A 293 -0.30 24.42 -13.61
CA ASN A 293 -1.43 25.32 -13.42
C ASN A 293 -2.75 24.73 -13.92
N SER A 294 -2.77 24.20 -15.14
CA SER A 294 -4.00 23.69 -15.76
C SER A 294 -4.63 22.55 -14.95
N VAL A 295 -3.81 21.58 -14.51
CA VAL A 295 -4.28 20.46 -13.70
C VAL A 295 -4.72 20.95 -12.33
N ALA A 296 -3.94 21.80 -11.66
CA ALA A 296 -4.30 22.38 -10.37
C ALA A 296 -5.64 23.13 -10.43
N GLU A 297 -5.83 23.99 -11.43
CA GLU A 297 -7.08 24.75 -11.64
C GLU A 297 -8.27 23.83 -11.87
N SER A 298 -8.07 22.74 -12.61
CA SER A 298 -9.13 21.77 -12.93
C SER A 298 -9.61 20.96 -11.72
N VAL A 299 -8.76 20.70 -10.72
CA VAL A 299 -9.14 19.96 -9.51
C VAL A 299 -9.52 20.86 -8.34
N LEU A 300 -9.00 22.09 -8.30
CA LEU A 300 -9.30 23.05 -7.23
C LEU A 300 -10.53 23.91 -7.53
N ASN A 301 -11.07 23.88 -8.75
CA ASN A 301 -12.29 24.63 -9.05
C ASN A 301 -13.48 24.16 -8.21
N LYS A 302 -14.41 25.10 -7.97
CA LYS A 302 -15.56 24.92 -7.10
C LYS A 302 -16.44 23.73 -7.51
N ASN A 303 -16.63 23.51 -8.81
CA ASN A 303 -17.49 22.44 -9.31
C ASN A 303 -16.89 21.07 -9.04
N PHE A 304 -15.60 20.89 -9.29
CA PHE A 304 -14.88 19.65 -9.03
C PHE A 304 -14.82 19.35 -7.54
N VAL A 305 -14.47 20.34 -6.71
CA VAL A 305 -14.44 20.19 -5.25
C VAL A 305 -15.83 19.81 -4.71
N ASN A 306 -16.89 20.41 -5.25
CA ASN A 306 -18.26 20.05 -4.88
C ASN A 306 -18.60 18.62 -5.32
N ALA A 307 -18.21 18.20 -6.53
CA ALA A 307 -18.42 16.84 -7.02
C ALA A 307 -17.71 15.78 -6.15
N ILE A 308 -16.48 16.06 -5.69
CA ILE A 308 -15.77 15.20 -4.73
C ILE A 308 -16.54 15.11 -3.39
N LYS A 309 -17.08 16.23 -2.91
CA LYS A 309 -17.83 16.29 -1.64
C LYS A 309 -19.19 15.58 -1.69
N THR A 310 -19.83 15.56 -2.86
CA THR A 310 -21.15 14.94 -3.05
C THR A 310 -21.08 13.48 -3.51
N ASP A 311 -19.91 12.97 -3.87
CA ASP A 311 -19.71 11.56 -4.22
C ASP A 311 -20.18 10.65 -3.07
N PHE A 312 -20.92 9.58 -3.39
CA PHE A 312 -21.44 8.61 -2.44
C PHE A 312 -20.35 7.95 -1.59
N LYS A 313 -19.12 7.87 -2.10
CA LYS A 313 -17.93 7.41 -1.35
C LYS A 313 -17.52 8.38 -0.22
N PHE A 314 -17.77 9.67 -0.41
CA PHE A 314 -17.55 10.72 0.60
C PHE A 314 -18.47 10.62 1.83
N LYS A 315 -19.42 9.65 1.85
CA LYS A 315 -20.22 9.31 3.03
C LYS A 315 -19.38 8.70 4.16
N PHE A 316 -18.24 8.09 3.85
CA PHE A 316 -17.34 7.54 4.86
C PHE A 316 -16.36 8.61 5.35
N GLU A 317 -16.37 8.88 6.66
CA GLU A 317 -15.55 9.92 7.31
C GLU A 317 -14.06 9.82 6.94
N LYS A 318 -13.54 8.60 6.81
CA LYS A 318 -12.14 8.32 6.43
C LYS A 318 -11.80 8.73 4.99
N GLU A 319 -12.63 8.37 4.02
CA GLU A 319 -12.39 8.71 2.61
C GLU A 319 -12.52 10.21 2.39
N ARG A 320 -13.51 10.85 3.02
CA ARG A 320 -13.67 12.30 3.04
C ARG A 320 -12.43 13.00 3.60
N ALA A 321 -11.95 12.55 4.75
CA ALA A 321 -10.76 13.08 5.40
C ALA A 321 -9.51 12.97 4.50
N TYR A 322 -9.32 11.81 3.85
CA TYR A 322 -8.23 11.59 2.90
C TYR A 322 -8.34 12.47 1.64
N ASN A 323 -9.53 12.62 1.07
CA ASN A 323 -9.77 13.50 -0.09
C ASN A 323 -9.49 14.96 0.24
N ASN A 324 -9.92 15.43 1.40
CA ASN A 324 -9.63 16.79 1.88
C ASN A 324 -8.13 17.00 2.07
N MET A 325 -7.40 16.01 2.58
CA MET A 325 -5.94 16.06 2.70
C MET A 325 -5.27 16.18 1.31
N ARG A 326 -5.70 15.37 0.32
CA ARG A 326 -5.19 15.46 -1.06
C ARG A 326 -5.45 16.83 -1.68
N LEU A 327 -6.69 17.33 -1.60
CA LEU A 327 -7.07 18.66 -2.10
C LEU A 327 -6.28 19.78 -1.41
N LYS A 328 -6.10 19.70 -0.08
CA LYS A 328 -5.28 20.66 0.66
C LYS A 328 -3.83 20.62 0.21
N THR A 329 -3.25 19.42 0.04
CA THR A 329 -1.86 19.26 -0.42
C THR A 329 -1.66 19.87 -1.80
N ILE A 330 -2.57 19.58 -2.75
CA ILE A 330 -2.56 20.17 -4.10
C ILE A 330 -2.70 21.69 -4.03
N SER A 331 -3.60 22.21 -3.20
CA SER A 331 -3.81 23.65 -3.00
C SER A 331 -2.58 24.34 -2.43
N CYS A 332 -1.89 23.72 -1.46
CA CYS A 332 -0.67 24.26 -0.88
C CYS A 332 0.48 24.23 -1.87
N ALA A 333 0.63 23.14 -2.63
CA ALA A 333 1.60 23.06 -3.72
C ALA A 333 1.34 24.12 -4.80
N ALA A 334 0.08 24.30 -5.21
CA ALA A 334 -0.29 25.36 -6.14
C ALA A 334 0.11 26.75 -5.64
N LYS A 335 -0.10 27.03 -4.33
CA LYS A 335 0.27 28.30 -3.72
C LYS A 335 1.77 28.53 -3.62
N LEU A 336 2.54 27.49 -3.29
CA LEU A 336 3.96 27.60 -2.93
C LEU A 336 4.91 27.33 -4.11
N GLU A 337 4.48 26.56 -5.10
CA GLU A 337 5.35 26.02 -6.15
C GLU A 337 4.97 26.53 -7.55
N LEU A 338 3.77 27.06 -7.74
CA LEU A 338 3.29 27.54 -9.05
C LEU A 338 3.24 29.08 -9.11
N PRO A 339 4.25 29.75 -9.68
CA PRO A 339 4.35 31.22 -9.64
C PRO A 339 3.24 31.96 -10.41
N ASN A 340 2.59 31.30 -11.36
CA ASN A 340 1.57 31.89 -12.24
C ASN A 340 0.16 31.34 -12.00
N TYR A 341 -0.07 30.64 -10.89
CA TYR A 341 -1.37 30.06 -10.58
C TYR A 341 -2.40 31.15 -10.29
N LYS A 342 -3.53 31.13 -11.01
CA LYS A 342 -4.63 32.11 -10.85
C LYS A 342 -5.95 31.47 -10.41
N GLY A 343 -5.95 30.14 -10.24
CA GLY A 343 -7.13 29.40 -9.81
C GLY A 343 -7.51 29.63 -8.35
N PRO A 344 -8.66 29.07 -7.93
CA PRO A 344 -9.07 29.10 -6.54
C PRO A 344 -8.18 28.21 -5.66
N PHE A 345 -8.12 28.53 -4.37
CA PHE A 345 -7.48 27.67 -3.37
C PHE A 345 -8.53 26.87 -2.62
N PHE A 346 -8.19 25.63 -2.29
CA PHE A 346 -9.02 24.80 -1.44
C PHE A 346 -8.99 25.33 0.00
N VAL A 347 -10.17 25.60 0.54
CA VAL A 347 -10.40 25.86 1.96
C VAL A 347 -10.90 24.57 2.59
N ASP A 348 -10.15 24.05 3.57
CA ASP A 348 -10.64 22.91 4.33
C ASP A 348 -11.82 23.34 5.20
N ASN A 349 -12.91 22.58 5.12
CA ASN A 349 -14.05 22.72 6.01
C ASN A 349 -14.05 21.54 7.01
N LEU A 350 -12.86 21.07 7.38
CA LEU A 350 -12.71 19.97 8.30
C LEU A 350 -13.12 20.44 9.69
N THR A 351 -14.10 19.76 10.28
CA THR A 351 -14.49 19.95 11.67
C THR A 351 -13.31 19.62 12.60
N ALA A 352 -13.32 20.17 13.82
CA ALA A 352 -12.31 19.82 14.82
C ALA A 352 -12.23 18.30 15.08
N LYS A 353 -13.37 17.59 14.98
CA LYS A 353 -13.43 16.13 15.10
C LYS A 353 -12.67 15.44 13.97
N GLU A 354 -12.84 15.88 12.73
CA GLU A 354 -12.15 15.30 11.58
C GLU A 354 -10.66 15.62 11.58
N LYS A 355 -10.27 16.84 11.97
CA LYS A 355 -8.86 17.19 12.18
C LYS A 355 -8.24 16.25 13.22
N ARG A 356 -8.90 16.05 14.38
CA ARG A 356 -8.46 15.07 15.39
C ARG A 356 -8.42 13.63 14.86
N HIS A 357 -9.37 13.24 14.00
CA HIS A 357 -9.34 11.91 13.39
C HIS A 357 -8.12 11.76 12.49
N LEU A 358 -7.81 12.75 11.66
CA LEU A 358 -6.65 12.75 10.77
C LEU A 358 -5.34 12.67 11.56
N LEU A 359 -5.23 13.42 12.65
CA LEU A 359 -4.11 13.33 13.60
C LEU A 359 -3.96 11.91 14.15
N LYS A 360 -5.07 11.31 14.61
CA LYS A 360 -5.08 9.93 15.13
C LYS A 360 -4.76 8.88 14.07
N THR A 361 -5.12 9.11 12.80
CA THR A 361 -4.83 8.16 11.72
C THR A 361 -3.38 8.20 11.25
N LYS A 362 -2.60 9.22 11.65
CA LYS A 362 -1.18 9.31 11.31
C LYS A 362 -0.38 8.13 11.85
N PHE A 363 -0.79 7.58 13.00
CA PHE A 363 -0.09 6.49 13.67
C PHE A 363 -1.01 5.28 13.92
N THR A 364 -0.43 4.08 13.96
CA THR A 364 -1.09 2.88 14.48
C THR A 364 -1.14 2.93 16.00
N ALA A 365 -1.79 1.95 16.64
CA ALA A 365 -1.71 1.81 18.10
C ALA A 365 -0.24 1.74 18.59
N GLU A 366 0.58 0.86 17.99
CA GLU A 366 2.02 0.76 18.28
C GLU A 366 2.77 2.07 17.97
N GLY A 367 2.48 2.70 16.84
CA GLY A 367 3.08 3.97 16.47
C GLY A 367 2.70 5.12 17.40
N MET A 368 1.49 5.09 17.97
CA MET A 368 1.03 6.06 18.96
C MET A 368 1.79 5.92 20.28
N GLU A 369 2.16 4.71 20.69
CA GLU A 369 2.98 4.47 21.88
C GLU A 369 4.38 5.05 21.68
N ALA A 370 5.03 4.73 20.56
CA ALA A 370 6.32 5.32 20.20
C ALA A 370 6.29 6.86 20.15
N PHE A 371 5.23 7.41 19.55
CA PHE A 371 5.02 8.85 19.52
C PHE A 371 4.78 9.45 20.91
N SER A 372 4.03 8.78 21.78
CA SER A 372 3.77 9.26 23.15
C SER A 372 5.06 9.34 23.97
N ASN A 373 5.93 8.34 23.84
CA ASN A 373 7.27 8.36 24.46
C ASN A 373 8.13 9.50 23.90
N PHE A 374 8.13 9.68 22.57
CA PHE A 374 8.79 10.82 21.93
C PHE A 374 8.25 12.16 22.47
N GLU A 375 6.93 12.31 22.59
CA GLU A 375 6.29 13.53 23.06
C GLU A 375 6.69 13.86 24.50
N ILE A 376 6.75 12.87 25.40
CA ILE A 376 7.20 13.06 26.78
C ILE A 376 8.64 13.61 26.82
N LEU A 377 9.55 12.98 26.07
CA LEU A 377 10.95 13.38 26.04
C LEU A 377 11.14 14.76 25.38
N MET A 378 10.37 15.06 24.33
CA MET A 378 10.34 16.38 23.70
C MET A 378 9.97 17.48 24.69
N ARG A 379 9.02 17.24 25.61
CA ARG A 379 8.62 18.22 26.64
C ARG A 379 9.72 18.51 27.67
N LEU A 380 10.72 17.63 27.81
CA LEU A 380 11.91 17.86 28.64
C LEU A 380 12.93 18.78 27.94
N VAL A 381 12.91 18.83 26.61
CA VAL A 381 13.80 19.70 25.81
C VAL A 381 13.15 21.05 25.55
N VAL A 382 11.88 21.03 25.14
CA VAL A 382 11.12 22.17 24.65
C VAL A 382 9.91 22.35 25.57
N LEU A 383 10.04 23.23 26.56
CA LEU A 383 9.01 23.43 27.60
C LEU A 383 7.67 23.92 26.99
N PRO A 384 6.54 23.22 27.22
CA PRO A 384 5.24 23.53 26.59
C PRO A 384 4.68 24.93 26.81
N ASN A 385 5.11 25.62 27.87
CA ASN A 385 4.67 26.97 28.19
C ASN A 385 5.50 28.06 27.50
N LEU A 386 6.66 27.69 26.96
CA LEU A 386 7.58 28.59 26.26
C LEU A 386 7.56 28.36 24.74
N TYR A 387 7.07 27.21 24.27
CA TYR A 387 7.11 26.77 22.87
C TYR A 387 5.80 26.06 22.48
N SER A 388 5.50 25.96 21.19
CA SER A 388 4.23 25.39 20.72
C SER A 388 4.38 23.90 20.47
N THR A 389 4.32 23.10 21.53
CA THR A 389 4.36 21.63 21.46
C THR A 389 2.94 21.07 21.37
N GLY A 390 2.60 20.39 20.28
CA GLY A 390 1.28 19.79 20.07
C GLY A 390 1.04 19.51 18.59
N GLN A 391 0.39 18.38 18.30
CA GLN A 391 0.09 18.02 16.92
C GLN A 391 -0.84 19.06 16.29
N GLU A 392 -0.43 19.65 15.17
CA GLU A 392 -1.24 20.62 14.45
C GLU A 392 -1.27 20.33 12.94
N TRP A 393 -2.40 20.67 12.33
CA TRP A 393 -2.51 20.75 10.89
C TRP A 393 -1.96 22.11 10.44
N HIS A 394 -0.80 22.12 9.81
CA HIS A 394 -0.18 23.35 9.34
C HIS A 394 -0.93 23.91 8.12
N GLU A 395 -1.66 25.00 8.32
CA GLU A 395 -2.62 25.54 7.35
C GLU A 395 -1.99 25.94 6.01
N ALA A 396 -0.75 26.42 6.01
CA ALA A 396 -0.08 26.89 4.79
C ALA A 396 0.49 25.75 3.92
N THR A 397 0.68 24.56 4.49
CA THR A 397 1.34 23.43 3.80
C THR A 397 0.46 22.18 3.72
N GLY A 398 -0.61 22.10 4.52
CA GLY A 398 -1.47 20.92 4.60
C GLY A 398 -0.86 19.76 5.37
N VAL A 399 0.28 19.96 6.01
CA VAL A 399 1.07 18.91 6.68
C VAL A 399 0.70 18.84 8.16
N ILE A 400 0.60 17.62 8.69
CA ILE A 400 0.48 17.38 10.13
C ILE A 400 1.88 17.41 10.75
N ILE A 401 2.14 18.40 11.60
CA ILE A 401 3.39 18.54 12.37
C ILE A 401 3.12 18.21 13.84
N GLU A 402 4.12 17.74 14.57
CA GLU A 402 3.98 17.35 15.99
C GLU A 402 4.20 18.50 16.96
N GLY A 403 4.78 19.58 16.45
CA GLY A 403 5.01 20.81 17.19
C GLY A 403 5.87 21.76 16.39
N ARG A 404 6.06 22.94 16.97
CA ARG A 404 6.93 23.98 16.43
C ARG A 404 7.68 24.67 17.55
N CYS A 405 8.91 25.05 17.25
CA CYS A 405 9.74 25.87 18.12
C CYS A 405 10.54 26.87 17.29
N PHE A 406 11.18 27.82 17.96
CA PHE A 406 11.97 28.86 17.32
C PHE A 406 13.38 28.81 17.87
N VAL A 407 14.37 28.94 16.99
CA VAL A 407 15.79 28.90 17.37
C VAL A 407 16.49 30.16 16.87
N ASP A 408 17.31 30.73 17.75
CA ASP A 408 18.32 31.72 17.38
C ASP A 408 19.48 30.98 16.71
N VAL A 409 19.63 31.19 15.40
CA VAL A 409 20.64 30.49 14.60
C VAL A 409 22.06 30.81 15.07
N SER A 410 22.29 32.01 15.59
CA SER A 410 23.63 32.47 15.97
C SER A 410 24.03 31.92 17.34
N LYS A 411 23.09 31.91 18.29
CA LYS A 411 23.35 31.43 19.66
C LYS A 411 23.13 29.93 19.82
N ARG A 412 22.45 29.28 18.87
CA ARG A 412 21.97 27.89 18.99
C ARG A 412 21.14 27.70 20.25
N GLU A 413 20.19 28.61 20.47
CA GLU A 413 19.31 28.61 21.63
C GLU A 413 17.85 28.69 21.20
N PHE A 414 16.98 28.09 22.00
CA PHE A 414 15.55 28.15 21.77
C PHE A 414 14.97 29.52 22.18
N ILE A 415 14.18 30.14 21.32
CA ILE A 415 13.51 31.43 21.56
C ILE A 415 12.08 31.20 22.07
N PRO A 416 11.73 31.63 23.29
CA PRO A 416 10.35 31.54 23.79
C PRO A 416 9.35 32.27 22.87
N LEU A 417 8.15 31.73 22.72
CA LEU A 417 7.08 32.29 21.87
C LEU A 417 6.80 33.76 22.16
N THR A 418 6.85 34.15 23.44
CA THR A 418 6.61 35.52 23.90
C THR A 418 7.67 36.52 23.46
N LYS A 419 8.87 36.06 23.08
CA LYS A 419 10.02 36.91 22.74
C LYS A 419 10.30 37.00 21.24
N ILE A 420 9.70 36.15 20.41
CA ILE A 420 10.01 36.06 18.96
C ILE A 420 9.94 37.41 18.26
N GLN A 421 8.88 38.18 18.49
CA GLN A 421 8.71 39.48 17.83
C GLN A 421 9.78 40.49 18.27
N THR A 422 10.15 40.47 19.55
CA THR A 422 11.19 41.34 20.11
C THR A 422 12.56 40.98 19.53
N GLU A 423 12.91 39.70 19.53
CA GLU A 423 14.16 39.18 18.95
C GLU A 423 14.29 39.52 17.46
N ARG A 424 13.22 39.31 16.68
CA ARG A 424 13.22 39.67 15.24
C ARG A 424 13.43 41.17 15.02
N LYS A 425 12.83 42.04 15.84
CA LYS A 425 13.03 43.50 15.76
C LYS A 425 14.46 43.91 16.13
N GLN A 426 15.14 43.14 16.97
CA GLN A 426 16.53 43.35 17.37
C GLN A 426 17.54 42.79 16.35
N GLY A 427 17.07 42.22 15.24
CA GLY A 427 17.92 41.66 14.18
C GLY A 427 18.34 40.21 14.41
N THR A 428 17.82 39.53 15.43
CA THR A 428 18.09 38.10 15.67
C THR A 428 17.56 37.27 14.51
N ILE A 429 18.44 36.45 13.92
CA ILE A 429 18.05 35.50 12.87
C ILE A 429 17.31 34.34 13.52
N CYS A 430 15.99 34.43 13.54
CA CYS A 430 15.10 33.43 14.13
C CYS A 430 14.65 32.42 13.07
N LYS A 431 14.95 31.13 13.26
CA LYS A 431 14.41 30.05 12.43
C LYS A 431 13.23 29.39 13.11
N GLU A 432 12.13 29.25 12.38
CA GLU A 432 10.96 28.48 12.82
C GLU A 432 11.15 27.01 12.42
N ILE A 433 11.04 26.11 13.39
CA ILE A 433 11.25 24.68 13.24
C ILE A 433 9.90 23.97 13.24
N ALA A 434 9.66 23.12 12.23
CA ALA A 434 8.54 22.18 12.22
C ALA A 434 9.04 20.81 12.67
N ILE A 435 8.51 20.30 13.79
CA ILE A 435 8.89 19.02 14.36
C ILE A 435 8.03 17.92 13.73
N LEU A 436 8.67 16.89 13.17
CA LEU A 436 8.01 15.78 12.50
C LEU A 436 8.45 14.47 13.14
N PHE A 437 7.51 13.58 13.45
CA PHE A 437 7.79 12.21 13.87
C PHE A 437 7.18 11.22 12.87
N PHE A 438 7.98 10.24 12.45
CA PHE A 438 7.57 9.20 11.51
C PHE A 438 7.84 7.80 12.07
N THR A 439 6.88 6.92 11.88
CA THR A 439 6.92 5.50 12.24
C THR A 439 7.25 4.66 11.02
N LYS A 440 7.46 3.35 11.23
CA LYS A 440 7.83 2.38 10.18
C LYS A 440 6.90 2.36 8.95
N ARG A 441 5.65 2.83 9.06
CA ARG A 441 4.71 2.91 7.92
C ARG A 441 4.95 4.08 6.99
N GLN A 442 5.59 5.15 7.47
CA GLN A 442 5.91 6.34 6.68
C GLN A 442 7.30 6.26 6.05
N LEU A 443 8.04 5.20 6.36
CA LEU A 443 9.37 4.94 5.84
C LEU A 443 9.32 3.86 4.74
N THR A 444 10.29 3.93 3.85
CA THR A 444 10.62 2.84 2.93
C THR A 444 11.31 1.72 3.70
N LYS A 445 11.25 0.50 3.15
CA LYS A 445 11.73 -0.71 3.79
C LYS A 445 12.81 -1.39 2.95
N ILE A 446 13.87 -1.79 3.63
CA ILE A 446 14.91 -2.65 3.12
C ILE A 446 14.48 -4.10 3.35
N TYR A 447 14.38 -4.89 2.29
CA TYR A 447 14.06 -6.32 2.37
C TYR A 447 15.28 -7.20 2.05
N ASP A 448 16.32 -6.63 1.43
CA ASP A 448 17.56 -7.32 1.08
C ASP A 448 18.79 -6.52 1.49
N PRO A 449 19.38 -6.72 2.68
CA PRO A 449 20.52 -5.91 3.12
C PRO A 449 21.81 -6.12 2.30
N THR A 450 21.83 -7.03 1.31
CA THR A 450 23.04 -7.39 0.57
C THR A 450 23.31 -6.55 -0.68
N GLU A 451 22.35 -5.73 -1.11
CA GLU A 451 22.46 -4.86 -2.28
C GLU A 451 22.72 -3.39 -1.91
N GLU A 452 23.29 -2.60 -2.84
CA GLU A 452 23.38 -1.13 -2.73
C GLU A 452 21.99 -0.48 -2.85
N ILE A 453 21.14 -0.69 -1.85
CA ILE A 453 19.75 -0.22 -1.81
C ILE A 453 19.65 1.28 -1.55
N GLY A 454 20.67 1.85 -0.91
CA GLY A 454 20.66 3.20 -0.36
C GLY A 454 19.91 3.28 0.98
N PRO A 455 19.93 4.45 1.63
CA PRO A 455 19.33 4.64 2.94
C PRO A 455 17.80 4.51 2.91
N VAL A 456 17.22 4.14 4.04
CA VAL A 456 15.79 4.27 4.32
C VAL A 456 15.36 5.73 4.11
N ARG A 457 14.20 5.92 3.47
CA ARG A 457 13.66 7.24 3.09
C ARG A 457 12.21 7.35 3.51
N LEU A 458 11.67 8.56 3.44
CA LEU A 458 10.23 8.76 3.57
C LEU A 458 9.51 8.34 2.30
N VAL A 459 8.30 7.80 2.46
CA VAL A 459 7.36 7.61 1.36
C VAL A 459 6.97 8.96 0.74
N GLY A 460 6.53 8.96 -0.52
CA GLY A 460 6.47 10.20 -1.28
C GLY A 460 5.50 11.25 -0.74
N VAL A 461 4.40 10.83 -0.11
CA VAL A 461 3.48 11.77 0.58
C VAL A 461 4.19 12.52 1.72
N CYS A 462 5.02 11.82 2.51
CA CYS A 462 5.72 12.44 3.63
C CYS A 462 6.84 13.35 3.13
N GLN A 463 7.56 12.92 2.08
CA GLN A 463 8.57 13.75 1.42
C GLN A 463 7.98 15.02 0.81
N THR A 464 6.78 14.92 0.23
CA THR A 464 6.04 16.08 -0.29
C THR A 464 5.73 17.07 0.82
N GLY A 465 5.32 16.58 2.00
CA GLY A 465 5.10 17.45 3.16
C GLY A 465 6.34 18.22 3.60
N ILE A 466 7.50 17.54 3.67
CA ILE A 466 8.79 18.18 3.98
C ILE A 466 9.12 19.27 2.96
N ARG A 467 8.98 18.97 1.66
CA ARG A 467 9.21 19.92 0.57
C ARG A 467 8.36 21.18 0.71
N LEU A 468 7.06 21.02 0.99
CA LEU A 468 6.12 22.13 1.17
C LEU A 468 6.44 22.95 2.43
N LEU A 469 6.86 22.32 3.54
CA LEU A 469 7.32 23.03 4.73
C LEU A 469 8.54 23.91 4.44
N LYS A 470 9.55 23.38 3.73
CA LYS A 470 10.71 24.16 3.30
C LYS A 470 10.32 25.34 2.40
N LYS A 471 9.42 25.12 1.44
CA LYS A 471 8.90 26.18 0.56
C LYS A 471 8.11 27.26 1.31
N ALA A 472 7.45 26.91 2.41
CA ALA A 472 6.79 27.86 3.29
C ALA A 472 7.75 28.62 4.22
N GLY A 473 9.06 28.34 4.18
CA GLY A 473 10.09 29.01 4.97
C GLY A 473 10.38 28.38 6.33
N LEU A 474 9.69 27.29 6.68
CA LEU A 474 9.93 26.53 7.92
C LEU A 474 11.14 25.60 7.74
N HIS A 475 11.78 25.25 8.85
CA HIS A 475 12.84 24.25 8.91
C HIS A 475 12.29 22.93 9.47
N PRO A 476 11.99 21.93 8.62
CA PRO A 476 11.51 20.64 9.10
C PRO A 476 12.64 19.86 9.77
N VAL A 477 12.47 19.51 11.04
CA VAL A 477 13.34 18.56 11.76
C VAL A 477 12.57 17.26 11.94
N VAL A 478 13.14 16.20 11.37
CA VAL A 478 12.51 14.88 11.31
C VAL A 478 13.05 13.99 12.42
N PHE A 479 12.18 13.21 13.02
CA PHE A 479 12.52 12.12 13.93
C PHE A 479 11.86 10.85 13.44
N THR A 480 12.53 9.71 13.62
CA THR A 480 11.97 8.41 13.28
C THR A 480 11.92 7.49 14.49
N GLU A 481 10.91 6.63 14.51
CA GLU A 481 10.77 5.57 15.49
C GLU A 481 12.03 4.69 15.57
N GLU A 482 12.60 4.30 14.43
CA GLU A 482 13.78 3.43 14.37
C GLU A 482 15.02 4.09 15.01
N GLN A 483 15.27 5.37 14.71
CA GLN A 483 16.34 6.13 15.38
C GLN A 483 16.10 6.21 16.88
N PHE A 484 14.86 6.46 17.30
CA PHE A 484 14.51 6.53 18.73
C PHE A 484 14.66 5.20 19.46
N GLN A 485 14.37 4.08 18.79
CA GLN A 485 14.54 2.73 19.32
C GLN A 485 16.02 2.32 19.41
N SER A 486 16.90 2.93 18.62
CA SER A 486 18.34 2.63 18.63
C SER A 486 19.11 3.16 19.85
N PHE A 487 18.51 4.08 20.63
CA PHE A 487 19.12 4.59 21.85
C PHE A 487 18.64 3.81 23.08
N ASP A 488 19.60 3.38 23.91
CA ASP A 488 19.33 2.54 25.08
C ASP A 488 18.73 3.32 26.26
N ASP A 489 19.09 4.60 26.43
CA ASP A 489 18.66 5.41 27.58
C ASP A 489 17.94 6.70 27.18
N GLU A 490 17.11 7.21 28.10
CA GLU A 490 16.30 8.42 27.88
C GLU A 490 17.13 9.70 27.81
N ARG A 491 18.27 9.77 28.51
CA ARG A 491 19.11 10.97 28.52
C ARG A 491 19.74 11.18 27.14
N THR A 492 20.26 10.12 26.52
CA THR A 492 20.78 10.17 25.16
C THR A 492 19.71 10.57 24.16
N LYS A 493 18.46 10.09 24.32
CA LYS A 493 17.32 10.52 23.48
C LYS A 493 17.01 12.01 23.64
N VAL A 494 17.04 12.53 24.87
CA VAL A 494 16.83 13.96 25.16
C VAL A 494 17.94 14.82 24.56
N GLU A 495 19.20 14.42 24.72
CA GLU A 495 20.35 15.11 24.13
C GLU A 495 20.29 15.08 22.59
N TYR A 496 19.92 13.94 22.00
CA TYR A 496 19.70 13.80 20.57
C TYR A 496 18.62 14.74 20.04
N ILE A 497 17.44 14.80 20.70
CA ILE A 497 16.38 15.76 20.35
C ILE A 497 16.93 17.19 20.39
N ARG A 498 17.57 17.57 21.50
CA ARG A 498 18.06 18.92 21.71
C ARG A 498 19.05 19.32 20.62
N ASN A 499 20.04 18.49 20.36
CA ASN A 499 21.08 18.78 19.39
C ASN A 499 20.48 18.87 17.98
N ARG A 500 19.59 17.94 17.59
CA ARG A 500 18.93 18.02 16.27
C ARG A 500 18.15 19.31 16.06
N LEU A 501 17.42 19.78 17.07
CA LEU A 501 16.64 21.00 16.98
C LEU A 501 17.53 22.26 16.97
N LEU A 502 18.58 22.30 17.79
CA LEU A 502 19.45 23.48 17.90
C LEU A 502 20.46 23.59 16.75
N ASP A 503 20.95 22.46 16.24
CA ASP A 503 21.89 22.42 15.13
C ASP A 503 21.20 22.56 13.77
N LEU A 504 19.87 22.57 13.74
CA LEU A 504 19.09 22.67 12.50
C LEU A 504 19.51 21.59 11.48
N SER A 505 19.69 20.36 11.99
CA SER A 505 20.14 19.22 11.19
C SER A 505 19.07 18.86 10.16
N GLU A 506 19.43 18.93 8.88
CA GLU A 506 18.59 18.48 7.75
C GLU A 506 18.84 17.02 7.37
N ASP A 507 19.54 16.23 8.20
CA ASP A 507 20.13 14.92 7.85
C ASP A 507 19.12 13.82 7.48
N PHE A 508 17.83 14.12 7.40
CA PHE A 508 16.89 13.17 6.80
C PHE A 508 16.90 13.34 5.28
N HIS A 509 17.63 12.44 4.62
CA HIS A 509 17.93 12.41 3.18
C HIS A 509 16.82 13.01 2.30
N GLU A 510 17.03 14.25 1.86
CA GLU A 510 16.34 14.75 0.69
C GLU A 510 16.67 13.85 -0.50
N ASN A 511 15.72 13.69 -1.42
CA ASN A 511 15.85 12.95 -2.67
C ASN A 511 17.01 13.48 -3.54
N ASN A 512 18.24 13.14 -3.18
CA ASN A 512 19.40 13.32 -4.00
C ASN A 512 20.03 11.95 -4.16
N TRP A 513 19.44 11.14 -5.05
CA TRP A 513 19.99 9.85 -5.43
C TRP A 513 21.44 9.97 -5.93
N LEU A 514 21.83 11.17 -6.38
CA LEU A 514 23.16 11.53 -6.89
C LEU A 514 24.14 12.08 -5.83
N LEU A 515 23.67 12.61 -4.69
CA LEU A 515 24.62 13.09 -3.65
C LEU A 515 25.32 11.92 -2.97
N ASP A 516 24.66 10.76 -2.88
CA ASP A 516 25.27 9.55 -2.34
C ASP A 516 26.37 9.01 -3.28
N GLU A 517 26.18 9.03 -4.61
CA GLU A 517 27.24 8.63 -5.56
C GLU A 517 28.47 9.56 -5.51
N ALA A 518 28.26 10.87 -5.26
CA ALA A 518 29.35 11.82 -5.08
C ALA A 518 30.07 11.67 -3.73
N ASN A 519 29.36 11.28 -2.68
CA ASN A 519 29.92 11.06 -1.34
C ASN A 519 30.59 9.68 -1.21
N VAL A 520 30.12 8.65 -1.92
CA VAL A 520 30.78 7.34 -2.05
C VAL A 520 32.11 7.47 -2.83
N LYS A 521 32.16 8.32 -3.86
CA LYS A 521 33.43 8.66 -4.54
C LYS A 521 34.40 9.47 -3.68
N LYS A 522 33.89 10.27 -2.72
CA LYS A 522 34.75 11.01 -1.78
C LYS A 522 35.30 10.13 -0.66
N THR A 523 34.56 9.14 -0.18
CA THR A 523 35.02 8.19 0.84
C THR A 523 36.06 7.22 0.27
N ASN A 524 35.92 6.80 -1.00
CA ASN A 524 36.94 5.95 -1.66
C ASN A 524 38.23 6.67 -2.09
N ASN A 525 38.32 7.99 -1.91
CA ASN A 525 39.52 8.78 -2.18
C ASN A 525 40.31 9.14 -0.91
N TYR A 526 39.91 8.65 0.27
CA TYR A 526 40.70 8.76 1.50
C TYR A 526 41.51 7.50 1.82
N ASP A 527 41.35 6.42 1.04
CA ASP A 527 42.14 5.18 1.13
C ASP A 527 43.03 4.94 -0.11
N ARG A 528 43.66 6.01 -0.64
CA ARG A 528 44.80 5.90 -1.57
C ARG A 528 45.91 6.88 -1.25
#